data_AF-A0A081RJY2-F1
#
_entry.id   AF-A0A081RJY2-F1
#
_cell.length_a   1.000
_cell.length_b   1.000
_cell.length_c   1.000
_cell.angle_alpha   90.00
_cell.angle_beta   90.00
_cell.angle_gamma   90.00
#
_symmetry.space_group_name_H-M   'P 1'
#
loop_
_entity.id
_entity.type
_entity.pdbx_description
1 polymer ?
#
loop_
_entity_poly.entity_id
_entity_poly.type
_entity_poly.pdbx_seq_one_letter_code
_entity_poly.pdbx_strand_id
1 'polypeptide(L)'
;MASLSQRGWTLHYTIGRVLAAKVRPGDIVPMPGGANDLMVLGGRAPQRANDRGSVFVRDPLAETSDCMEMPLRALGMVWISDAGGWSELPA
;
A
#
# COMPACT_ATOMS: atom_id res chain seq x y z
N MET A 1 -10.99 -3.92 -11.82
CA MET A 1 -9.84 -4.57 -11.18
C MET A 1 -10.16 -4.85 -9.71
N ALA A 2 -9.70 -5.97 -9.18
CA ALA A 2 -9.94 -6.35 -7.78
C ALA A 2 -9.04 -5.53 -6.83
N SER A 3 -9.50 -5.32 -5.59
CA SER A 3 -8.66 -4.73 -4.54
C SER A 3 -7.49 -5.65 -4.19
N LEU A 4 -6.37 -5.07 -3.74
CA LEU A 4 -5.26 -5.84 -3.21
C LEU A 4 -5.67 -6.54 -1.92
N SER A 5 -5.72 -7.87 -1.98
CA SER A 5 -6.00 -8.73 -0.83
C SER A 5 -5.08 -9.93 -0.81
N GLN A 6 -4.56 -10.29 0.36
CA GLN A 6 -3.69 -11.44 0.54
C GLN A 6 -3.85 -12.00 1.96
N ARG A 7 -4.06 -13.32 2.10
CA ARG A 7 -4.16 -14.03 3.41
C ARG A 7 -5.18 -13.43 4.39
N GLY A 8 -6.36 -13.02 3.91
CA GLY A 8 -7.40 -12.38 4.75
C GLY A 8 -7.14 -10.89 5.02
N TRP A 9 -6.04 -10.34 4.53
CA TRP A 9 -5.74 -8.90 4.59
C TRP A 9 -6.20 -8.19 3.33
N THR A 10 -6.68 -6.96 3.48
CA THR A 10 -6.99 -6.04 2.38
C THR A 10 -6.19 -4.76 2.56
N LEU A 11 -5.63 -4.20 1.48
CA LEU A 11 -4.85 -2.97 1.53
C LEU A 11 -5.76 -1.75 1.35
N HIS A 12 -5.58 -0.74 2.18
CA HIS A 12 -6.36 0.49 2.20
C HIS A 12 -5.48 1.73 2.21
N TYR A 13 -5.93 2.78 1.53
CA TYR A 13 -5.41 4.14 1.68
C TYR A 13 -5.87 4.76 2.99
N THR A 14 -5.01 5.57 3.58
CA THR A 14 -5.29 6.40 4.74
C THR A 14 -5.07 7.87 4.43
N ILE A 15 -5.91 8.73 5.00
CA ILE A 15 -5.71 10.19 5.04
C ILE A 15 -5.60 10.55 6.52
N GLY A 16 -4.38 10.85 6.97
CA GLY A 16 -4.09 10.96 8.40
C GLY A 16 -4.39 9.65 9.12
N ARG A 17 -5.43 9.66 9.98
CA ARG A 17 -5.88 8.49 10.77
C ARG A 17 -7.15 7.83 10.24
N VAL A 18 -7.66 8.28 9.09
CA VAL A 18 -8.94 7.82 8.52
C VAL A 18 -8.69 6.90 7.33
N LEU A 19 -9.45 5.81 7.25
CA LEU A 19 -9.47 4.94 6.07
C LEU A 19 -10.23 5.62 4.94
N ALA A 20 -9.57 5.80 3.80
CA ALA A 20 -10.14 6.49 2.65
C ALA A 20 -10.76 5.53 1.65
N ALA A 21 -9.99 4.55 1.15
CA ALA A 21 -10.43 3.65 0.09
C ALA A 21 -9.60 2.36 0.06
N LYS A 22 -10.08 1.34 -0.65
CA LYS A 22 -9.29 0.13 -0.95
C LYS A 22 -8.29 0.41 -2.06
N VAL A 23 -7.05 -0.04 -1.89
CA VAL A 23 -6.00 0.05 -2.91
C VAL A 23 -6.22 -1.02 -3.98
N ARG A 24 -5.97 -0.67 -5.24
CA ARG A 24 -6.05 -1.56 -6.39
C ARG A 24 -4.72 -1.55 -7.15
N PRO A 25 -4.34 -2.67 -7.78
CA PRO A 25 -3.25 -2.65 -8.75
C PRO A 25 -3.58 -1.66 -9.86
N GLY A 26 -2.61 -0.83 -10.20
CA GLY A 26 -2.69 0.22 -11.21
C GLY A 26 -3.10 1.59 -10.68
N ASP A 27 -3.46 1.71 -9.40
CA ASP A 27 -3.68 3.02 -8.79
C ASP A 27 -2.37 3.84 -8.82
N ILE A 28 -2.49 5.15 -9.05
CA ILE A 28 -1.38 6.09 -9.02
C ILE A 28 -1.36 6.78 -7.66
N VAL A 29 -0.20 6.74 -6.99
CA VAL A 29 0.07 7.36 -5.71
C VAL A 29 0.88 8.62 -5.95
N PRO A 30 0.32 9.81 -5.71
CA PRO A 30 1.04 11.05 -5.89
C PRO A 30 2.12 11.20 -4.82
N MET A 31 3.35 11.47 -5.24
CA MET A 31 4.47 11.62 -4.31
C MET A 31 4.73 13.09 -3.98
N PRO A 32 4.87 13.45 -2.69
CA PRO A 32 5.19 14.82 -2.31
C PRO A 32 6.63 15.18 -2.68
N GLY A 33 6.89 16.48 -2.91
CA GLY A 33 8.25 17.01 -3.05
C GLY A 33 8.87 16.91 -4.45
N GLY A 34 8.05 16.75 -5.50
CA GLY A 34 8.54 16.71 -6.89
C GLY A 34 9.12 15.35 -7.30
N ALA A 35 8.96 14.32 -6.48
CA ALA A 35 9.19 12.94 -6.88
C ALA A 35 8.08 12.49 -7.85
N ASN A 36 8.41 11.56 -8.75
CA ASN A 36 7.45 11.00 -9.70
C ASN A 36 6.35 10.23 -8.96
N ASP A 37 5.14 10.29 -9.52
CA ASP A 37 4.01 9.50 -9.02
C ASP A 37 4.30 8.01 -9.19
N LEU A 38 3.80 7.20 -8.26
CA LEU A 38 4.09 5.76 -8.22
C LEU A 38 2.84 4.94 -8.53
N MET A 39 2.95 4.00 -9.46
CA MET A 39 1.89 3.06 -9.79
C MET A 39 1.96 1.84 -8.88
N VAL A 40 0.85 1.50 -8.22
CA VAL A 40 0.74 0.30 -7.39
C VAL A 40 0.69 -0.94 -8.29
N LEU A 41 1.48 -1.96 -7.96
CA LEU A 41 1.49 -3.25 -8.66
C LEU A 41 0.88 -4.35 -7.80
N GLY A 42 1.14 -4.30 -6.51
CA GLY A 42 0.91 -5.42 -5.60
C GLY A 42 1.20 -5.02 -4.16
N GLY A 43 1.21 -6.00 -3.28
CA GLY A 43 1.79 -5.81 -1.96
C GLY A 43 2.03 -7.12 -1.25
N ARG A 44 2.75 -7.03 -0.13
CA ARG A 44 2.98 -8.15 0.79
C ARG A 44 2.22 -7.87 2.07
N ALA A 45 1.14 -8.61 2.29
CA ALA A 45 0.42 -8.58 3.55
C ALA A 45 1.31 -9.06 4.70
N PRO A 46 1.14 -8.51 5.91
CA PRO A 46 1.79 -9.04 7.11
C PRO A 46 1.35 -10.48 7.41
N GLN A 47 2.06 -11.14 8.32
CA GLN A 47 1.61 -12.44 8.84
C GLN A 47 0.63 -12.27 10.00
N ARG A 48 0.84 -11.27 10.86
CA ARG A 48 0.03 -11.01 12.06
C ARG A 48 -0.32 -9.53 12.18
N ALA A 49 -1.26 -9.21 13.07
CA ALA A 49 -1.51 -7.82 13.46
C ALA A 49 -0.24 -7.19 14.03
N ASN A 50 -0.04 -5.91 13.71
CA ASN A 50 1.15 -5.10 14.04
C ASN A 50 2.46 -5.54 13.37
N ASP A 51 2.47 -6.63 12.59
CA ASP A 51 3.61 -6.92 11.73
C ASP A 51 3.65 -5.94 10.56
N ARG A 52 4.84 -5.77 9.99
CA ARG A 52 5.05 -4.92 8.82
C ARG A 52 4.58 -5.60 7.54
N GLY A 53 3.63 -4.97 6.87
CA GLY A 53 3.36 -5.20 5.46
C GLY A 53 4.14 -4.24 4.57
N SER A 54 4.06 -4.46 3.26
CA SER A 54 4.61 -3.56 2.25
C SER A 54 3.73 -3.54 1.01
N VAL A 55 4.00 -2.56 0.15
CA VAL A 55 3.36 -2.39 -1.15
C VAL A 55 4.45 -2.37 -2.22
N PHE A 56 4.15 -3.00 -3.34
CA PHE A 56 5.02 -3.03 -4.51
C PHE A 56 4.53 -1.96 -5.48
N VAL A 57 5.43 -1.07 -5.87
CA VAL A 57 5.14 0.06 -6.75
C VAL A 57 6.18 0.15 -7.86
N ARG A 58 5.86 0.88 -8.91
CA ARG A 58 6.83 1.28 -9.94
C ARG A 58 6.61 2.74 -10.31
N ASP A 59 7.65 3.37 -10.80
CA ASP A 59 7.50 4.61 -11.54
C ASP A 59 6.93 4.28 -12.93
N PRO A 60 5.74 4.78 -13.31
CA PRO A 60 5.15 4.51 -14.61
C PRO A 60 5.88 5.21 -15.76
N LEU A 61 6.73 6.20 -15.47
CA LEU A 61 7.52 6.97 -16.44
C LEU A 61 8.95 6.45 -16.59
N ALA A 62 9.41 5.58 -15.69
CA ALA A 62 10.72 4.95 -15.81
C ALA A 62 10.77 4.03 -17.04
N GLU A 63 11.88 4.09 -17.79
CA GLU A 63 12.11 3.18 -18.92
C GLU A 63 12.29 1.73 -18.47
N THR A 64 12.72 1.53 -17.22
CA THR A 64 12.85 0.20 -16.62
C THR A 64 11.54 -0.22 -15.93
N SER A 65 11.19 -1.50 -16.04
CA SER A 65 10.04 -2.08 -15.34
C SER A 65 10.35 -2.44 -13.89
N ASP A 66 11.30 -1.74 -13.27
CA ASP A 66 11.80 -2.10 -11.94
C ASP A 66 10.74 -1.84 -10.89
N CYS A 67 10.47 -2.88 -10.11
CA CYS A 67 9.52 -2.86 -9.02
C CYS A 67 10.26 -2.49 -7.72
N MET A 68 9.72 -1.53 -6.99
CA MET A 68 10.21 -1.10 -5.70
C MET A 68 9.24 -1.56 -4.60
N GLU A 69 9.80 -2.16 -3.55
CA GLU A 69 9.05 -2.45 -2.32
C GLU A 69 9.10 -1.23 -1.40
N MET A 70 7.94 -0.69 -1.03
CA MET A 70 7.83 0.47 -0.15
C MET A 70 7.06 0.15 1.14
N PRO A 71 7.46 0.77 2.27
CA PRO A 71 6.71 0.67 3.50
C PRO A 71 5.40 1.46 3.39
N LEU A 72 4.31 0.89 3.90
CA LEU A 72 2.96 1.45 3.76
C LEU A 72 2.83 2.87 4.34
N ARG A 73 3.53 3.15 5.44
CA ARG A 73 3.55 4.49 6.08
C ARG A 73 4.09 5.60 5.18
N ALA A 74 4.96 5.26 4.21
CA ALA A 74 5.50 6.25 3.28
C ALA A 74 4.46 6.71 2.26
N LEU A 75 3.41 5.90 2.03
CA LEU A 75 2.41 6.10 0.99
C LEU A 75 1.00 6.31 1.55
N GLY A 76 0.87 6.47 2.87
CA GLY A 76 -0.44 6.60 3.52
C GLY A 76 -1.31 5.37 3.26
N MET A 77 -0.82 4.18 3.60
CA MET A 77 -1.55 2.93 3.41
C MET A 77 -1.49 2.06 4.67
N VAL A 78 -2.40 1.10 4.76
CA VAL A 78 -2.43 0.09 5.83
C VAL A 78 -3.09 -1.21 5.34
N TRP A 79 -2.61 -2.37 5.78
CA TRP A 79 -3.36 -3.61 5.64
C TRP A 79 -4.32 -3.80 6.80
N ILE A 80 -5.54 -4.22 6.49
CA ILE A 80 -6.58 -4.57 7.46
C ILE A 80 -6.96 -6.03 7.27
N SER A 81 -6.89 -6.80 8.35
CA SER A 81 -7.35 -8.18 8.39
C SER A 81 -8.86 -8.21 8.60
N ASP A 82 -9.50 -9.15 7.91
CA ASP A 82 -10.88 -9.61 8.15
C ASP A 82 -11.17 -9.98 9.61
N ALA A 83 -10.18 -10.46 10.35
CA ALA A 83 -10.25 -10.79 11.78
C ALA A 83 -10.05 -9.57 12.72
N GLY A 84 -9.94 -8.35 12.18
CA GLY A 84 -9.85 -7.11 12.97
C GLY A 84 -8.43 -6.63 13.29
N GLY A 85 -7.41 -7.12 12.60
CA GLY A 85 -6.00 -6.71 12.76
C GLY A 85 -5.55 -5.61 11.78
N TRP A 86 -4.50 -4.86 12.13
CA TRP A 86 -3.94 -3.76 11.31
C TRP A 86 -2.42 -3.94 11.16
N SER A 87 -1.84 -3.59 10.00
CA SER A 87 -0.41 -3.80 9.71
C SER A 87 0.50 -2.59 9.98
N GLU A 88 0.35 -2.01 11.17
CA GLU A 88 0.85 -0.70 11.63
C GLU A 88 -0.20 0.44 11.51
N LEU A 89 -0.74 0.90 12.67
CA LEU A 89 -0.70 2.28 13.25
C LEU A 89 -1.61 2.39 14.50
N PRO A 90 -1.33 3.24 15.54
CA PRO A 90 -0.42 4.40 15.56
C PRO A 90 0.69 4.44 16.65
N ALA A 91 1.66 5.33 16.43
CA ALA A 91 1.87 6.51 17.28
C ALA A 91 1.31 7.74 16.52
#